data_AF-J9D8L3-F1
#
_entry.id   AF-J9D8L3-F1
#
_cell.length_a   1.000
_cell.length_b   1.000
_cell.length_c   1.000
_cell.angle_alpha   90.00
_cell.angle_beta   90.00
_cell.angle_gamma   90.00
#
_symmetry.space_group_name_H-M   'P 1'
#
loop_
_entity.id
_entity.type
_entity.pdbx_description
1 polymer ?
#
loop_
_entity_poly.entity_id
_entity_poly.type
_entity_poly.pdbx_seq_one_letter_code
_entity_poly.pdbx_strand_id
1 'polypeptide(L)'
;MTNIKELQKKITAKFVPVNKKHIKDCIKKYESYFLKYERLPHMLSLSKKYDQFEFCMKDIPNGTDTIILIDKNVNMKDENEMGEITITLNYKYFNSSEIFDMLKIPNVGSFQMIGHIIHLNLIPEQYEYKKIYGEVFLMKNKNIKSVIYKTNSVHGIYRTFQFEVIAGIDDLKTVHTENNINYYIDYEKVYWNSKLSAERMKLVTKCFKKGDIIADCTCGAGPLALLAAKMDFKVFANDLNPHAIECIKKSIKKNKKLIVTILCCII
;
A
#
# COMPACT_ATOMS: atom_id res chain seq x y z
N MET A 1 23.34 -0.50 11.63
CA MET A 1 21.99 -0.73 11.09
C MET A 1 21.17 0.50 11.42
N THR A 2 20.72 1.27 10.43
CA THR A 2 20.02 2.54 10.67
C THR A 2 18.65 2.26 11.30
N ASN A 3 18.37 2.84 12.46
CA ASN A 3 17.06 2.69 13.10
C ASN A 3 16.01 3.52 12.36
N ILE A 4 15.24 2.89 11.47
CA ILE A 4 14.21 3.55 10.65
C ILE A 4 13.22 4.35 11.51
N LYS A 5 12.94 3.91 12.74
CA LYS A 5 12.00 4.60 13.65
C LYS A 5 12.54 5.92 14.20
N GLU A 6 13.85 6.13 14.17
CA GLU A 6 14.50 7.37 14.63
C GLU A 6 14.62 8.41 13.51
N LEU A 7 14.21 8.07 12.27
CA LEU A 7 14.19 9.03 11.18
C LEU A 7 13.27 10.20 11.50
N GLN A 8 13.86 11.39 11.42
CA GLN A 8 13.17 12.64 11.66
C GLN A 8 13.61 13.71 10.66
N LYS A 9 12.71 14.64 10.37
CA LYS A 9 13.02 15.84 9.60
C LYS A 9 12.44 17.06 10.30
N LYS A 10 13.28 18.06 10.51
CA LYS A 10 12.85 19.35 11.08
C LYS A 10 12.55 20.32 9.96
N ILE A 11 11.44 21.03 10.09
CA ILE A 11 11.02 22.09 9.18
C ILE A 11 10.74 23.31 10.04
N THR A 12 11.24 24.47 9.63
CA THR A 12 10.95 25.73 10.30
C THR A 12 10.05 26.59 9.43
N ALA A 13 9.15 27.33 10.07
CA ALA A 13 8.30 28.33 9.45
C ALA A 13 7.99 29.43 10.46
N LYS A 14 7.41 30.54 10.01
CA LYS A 14 6.73 31.48 10.91
C LYS A 14 5.36 30.91 11.27
N PHE A 15 4.88 31.15 12.47
CA PHE A 15 3.48 30.91 12.79
C PHE A 15 2.69 32.21 12.89
N VAL A 16 1.42 32.14 12.49
CA VAL A 16 0.44 33.21 12.69
C VAL A 16 -0.70 32.66 13.55
N PRO A 17 -0.93 33.20 14.75
CA PRO A 17 -2.06 32.78 15.57
C PRO A 17 -3.37 33.26 14.91
N VAL A 18 -4.39 32.39 14.89
CA VAL A 18 -5.68 32.70 14.26
C VAL A 18 -6.82 32.40 15.21
N ASN A 19 -7.72 33.37 15.35
CA ASN A 19 -9.00 33.17 16.02
C ASN A 19 -9.97 32.43 15.09
N LYS A 20 -10.70 31.44 15.61
CA LYS A 20 -11.69 30.67 14.85
C LYS A 20 -12.69 31.51 14.05
N LYS A 21 -13.03 32.71 14.54
CA LYS A 21 -13.95 33.63 13.85
C LYS A 21 -13.38 34.22 12.55
N HIS A 22 -12.06 34.31 12.42
CA HIS A 22 -11.36 35.00 11.31
C HIS A 22 -10.55 34.06 10.41
N ILE A 23 -10.71 32.73 10.54
CA ILE A 23 -9.95 31.74 9.77
C ILE A 23 -10.00 32.00 8.26
N LYS A 24 -11.18 32.31 7.72
CA LYS A 24 -11.34 32.53 6.26
C LYS A 24 -10.55 33.75 5.77
N ASP A 25 -10.56 34.83 6.54
CA ASP A 25 -9.86 36.07 6.20
C ASP A 25 -8.34 35.86 6.28
N CYS A 26 -7.87 35.18 7.33
CA CYS A 26 -6.47 34.82 7.49
C CYS A 26 -5.98 33.91 6.36
N ILE A 27 -6.78 32.91 5.96
CA ILE A 27 -6.43 32.04 4.83
C ILE A 27 -6.24 32.86 3.56
N LYS A 28 -7.19 33.75 3.24
CA LYS A 28 -7.12 34.61 2.06
C LYS A 28 -5.93 35.57 2.10
N LYS A 29 -5.61 36.10 3.28
CA LYS A 29 -4.49 37.05 3.48
C LYS A 29 -3.12 36.39 3.31
N TYR A 30 -2.96 35.15 3.77
CA TYR A 30 -1.65 34.48 3.87
C TYR A 30 -1.44 33.35 2.85
N GLU A 31 -2.39 33.14 1.92
CA GLU A 31 -2.36 32.04 0.94
C GLU A 31 -1.03 31.91 0.19
N SER A 32 -0.46 33.03 -0.27
CA SER A 32 0.80 33.06 -1.00
C SER A 32 2.03 32.72 -0.14
N TYR A 33 1.92 32.82 1.18
CA TYR A 33 3.01 32.65 2.13
C TYR A 33 2.97 31.29 2.82
N PHE A 34 1.95 30.45 2.56
CA PHE A 34 1.88 29.18 3.27
C PHE A 34 3.08 28.28 3.00
N LEU A 35 3.54 27.61 4.06
CA LEU A 35 4.50 26.53 3.93
C LEU A 35 3.87 25.43 3.07
N LYS A 36 4.34 25.31 1.84
CA LYS A 36 3.94 24.26 0.90
C LYS A 36 4.77 23.02 1.15
N TYR A 37 4.32 22.20 2.10
CA TYR A 37 4.92 20.91 2.37
C TYR A 37 3.87 19.81 2.22
N GLU A 38 4.16 18.80 1.41
CA GLU A 38 3.20 17.75 1.05
C GLU A 38 2.65 17.04 2.30
N ARG A 39 1.32 16.90 2.41
CA ARG A 39 0.56 16.31 3.54
C ARG A 39 0.62 17.09 4.86
N LEU A 40 1.36 18.20 4.93
CA LEU A 40 1.38 19.07 6.10
C LEU A 40 0.25 20.10 5.94
N PRO A 41 -0.68 20.21 6.90
CA PRO A 41 -1.75 21.18 6.82
C PRO A 41 -1.20 22.61 6.99
N HIS A 42 -1.81 23.57 6.30
CA HIS A 42 -1.49 24.99 6.46
C HIS A 42 -1.98 25.59 7.79
N MET A 43 -2.78 24.83 8.54
CA MET A 43 -3.27 25.20 9.87
C MET A 43 -3.07 24.04 10.85
N LEU A 44 -2.43 24.34 11.99
CA LEU A 44 -2.23 23.43 13.10
C LEU A 44 -3.08 23.85 14.29
N SER A 45 -3.47 22.89 15.13
CA SER A 45 -4.24 23.14 16.34
C SER A 45 -3.44 22.70 17.56
N LEU A 46 -3.29 23.59 18.54
CA LEU A 46 -2.56 23.31 19.78
C LEU A 46 -3.24 22.24 20.64
N SER A 47 -4.56 22.08 20.52
CA SER A 47 -5.31 21.07 21.26
C SER A 47 -5.31 19.70 20.58
N LYS A 48 -4.81 19.59 19.34
CA LYS A 48 -4.78 18.34 18.59
C LYS A 48 -3.42 17.65 18.77
N LYS A 49 -3.47 16.37 19.13
CA LYS A 49 -2.30 15.49 19.06
C LYS A 49 -2.11 14.96 17.64
N TYR A 50 -0.88 15.01 17.15
CA TYR A 50 -0.52 14.52 15.82
C TYR A 50 0.42 13.32 15.98
N ASP A 51 0.07 12.18 15.37
CA ASP A 51 0.87 10.95 15.51
C ASP A 51 2.15 10.95 14.65
N GLN A 52 2.17 11.76 13.59
CA GLN A 52 3.21 11.76 12.55
C GLN A 52 4.23 12.89 12.71
N PHE A 53 3.94 13.89 13.53
CA PHE A 53 4.84 15.01 13.77
C PHE A 53 4.48 15.71 15.07
N GLU A 54 5.43 16.46 15.60
CA GLU A 54 5.25 17.38 16.73
C GLU A 54 5.77 18.76 16.33
N PHE A 55 5.42 19.78 17.11
CA PHE A 55 5.91 21.12 16.83
C PHE A 55 6.15 21.92 18.11
N CYS A 56 7.14 22.80 18.04
CA CYS A 56 7.56 23.69 19.11
C CYS A 56 7.58 25.12 18.58
N MET A 57 7.01 26.05 19.34
CA MET A 57 6.98 27.47 19.00
C MET A 57 8.04 28.23 19.79
N LYS A 58 8.62 29.26 19.19
CA LYS A 58 9.55 30.19 19.81
C LYS A 58 9.15 31.63 19.45
N ASP A 59 9.37 32.54 20.38
CA ASP A 59 8.91 33.93 20.25
C ASP A 59 9.73 34.77 19.24
N ILE A 60 10.90 34.29 18.83
CA ILE A 60 11.81 35.02 17.94
C ILE A 60 11.77 34.39 16.54
N PRO A 61 11.22 35.07 15.52
CA PRO A 61 11.21 34.57 14.16
C PRO A 61 12.62 34.63 13.54
N ASN A 62 13.18 33.49 13.17
CA ASN A 62 14.40 33.42 12.37
C ASN A 62 14.07 33.00 10.92
N GLY A 63 14.39 33.88 9.97
CA GLY A 63 14.85 33.50 8.63
C GLY A 63 13.92 32.78 7.64
N THR A 64 12.61 32.61 7.90
CA THR A 64 11.71 31.99 6.89
C THR A 64 10.58 32.92 6.44
N ASP A 65 10.28 32.96 5.14
CA ASP A 65 9.14 33.70 4.59
C ASP A 65 7.84 32.89 4.55
N THR A 66 7.92 31.60 4.86
CA THR A 66 6.76 30.70 4.88
C THR A 66 6.04 30.72 6.23
N ILE A 67 4.71 30.53 6.20
CA ILE A 67 3.82 30.63 7.35
C ILE A 67 3.00 29.35 7.56
N ILE A 68 2.71 29.03 8.82
CA ILE A 68 1.64 28.13 9.25
C ILE A 68 0.68 28.87 10.18
N LEU A 69 -0.62 28.64 10.01
CA LEU A 69 -1.63 29.15 10.93
C LEU A 69 -1.72 28.25 12.17
N ILE A 70 -1.91 28.85 13.35
CA ILE A 70 -2.12 28.10 14.60
C ILE A 70 -3.44 28.51 15.23
N ASP A 71 -4.34 27.54 15.41
CA ASP A 71 -5.59 27.71 16.17
C ASP A 71 -5.27 27.92 17.65
N LYS A 72 -5.59 29.11 18.15
CA LYS A 72 -5.35 29.54 19.54
C LYS A 72 -6.70 29.77 20.20
N ASN A 73 -7.09 28.92 21.16
CA ASN A 73 -8.31 29.11 21.97
C ASN A 73 -8.05 29.85 23.30
N VAL A 74 -6.92 30.56 23.47
CA VAL A 74 -6.58 31.22 24.75
C VAL A 74 -6.02 32.63 24.54
N ASN A 75 -6.53 33.56 25.36
CA ASN A 75 -6.12 34.96 25.55
C ASN A 75 -4.60 35.16 25.56
N MET A 76 -4.00 35.51 24.43
CA MET A 76 -2.80 36.35 24.42
C MET A 76 -3.19 37.69 23.83
N LYS A 77 -2.62 38.75 24.40
CA LYS A 77 -3.10 40.12 24.24
C LYS A 77 -2.87 40.75 22.86
N ASP A 78 -2.20 40.08 21.93
CA ASP A 78 -1.87 40.68 20.64
C ASP A 78 -2.05 39.71 19.47
N GLU A 79 -2.89 40.11 18.50
CA GLU A 79 -2.99 39.53 17.15
C GLU A 79 -1.69 39.70 16.33
N ASN A 80 -0.68 40.35 16.91
CA ASN A 80 0.61 40.71 16.30
C ASN A 80 1.80 39.82 16.72
N GLU A 81 1.59 38.79 17.56
CA GLU A 81 2.67 37.88 17.98
C GLU A 81 2.93 36.81 16.90
N MET A 82 3.75 37.17 15.91
CA MET A 82 4.37 36.19 15.02
C MET A 82 5.65 35.65 15.67
N GLY A 83 5.86 34.34 15.58
CA GLY A 83 7.10 33.70 16.03
C GLY A 83 7.54 32.60 15.07
N GLU A 84 8.55 31.83 15.46
CA GLU A 84 9.01 30.67 14.73
C GLU A 84 8.31 29.40 15.23
N ILE A 85 7.93 28.52 14.32
CA ILE A 85 7.50 27.16 14.61
C ILE A 85 8.51 26.18 14.00
N THR A 86 9.03 25.27 14.82
CA THR A 86 9.78 24.10 14.37
C THR A 86 8.88 22.88 14.41
N ILE A 87 8.70 22.23 13.27
CA ILE A 87 7.93 21.01 13.10
C ILE A 87 8.90 19.84 12.92
N THR A 88 8.83 18.87 13.82
CA THR A 88 9.63 17.64 13.76
C THR A 88 8.74 16.52 13.20
N LEU A 89 8.93 16.19 11.92
CA LEU A 89 8.29 15.04 11.28
C LEU A 89 8.98 13.76 11.73
N ASN A 90 8.21 12.75 12.14
CA ASN A 90 8.74 11.44 12.50
C ASN A 90 8.57 10.42 11.36
N TYR A 91 9.15 9.22 11.50
CA TYR A 91 9.12 8.18 10.46
C TYR A 91 7.71 7.81 9.95
N LYS A 92 6.66 7.98 10.77
CA LYS A 92 5.28 7.67 10.37
C LYS A 92 4.77 8.65 9.32
N TYR A 93 5.33 9.86 9.25
CA TYR A 93 5.02 10.85 8.23
C TYR A 93 5.43 10.37 6.84
N PHE A 94 6.64 9.83 6.73
CA PHE A 94 7.22 9.50 5.43
C PHE A 94 6.62 8.23 4.83
N ASN A 95 6.36 8.24 3.52
CA ASN A 95 6.06 7.04 2.76
C ASN A 95 7.35 6.23 2.51
N SER A 96 7.25 5.03 1.95
CA SER A 96 8.44 4.18 1.74
C SER A 96 9.49 4.83 0.85
N SER A 97 9.08 5.56 -0.19
CA SER A 97 9.98 6.22 -1.14
C SER A 97 10.78 7.33 -0.46
N GLU A 98 10.11 8.20 0.29
CA GLU A 98 10.77 9.26 1.05
C GLU A 98 11.73 8.69 2.11
N ILE A 99 11.40 7.54 2.73
CA ILE A 99 12.32 6.86 3.64
C ILE A 99 13.57 6.39 2.89
N PHE A 100 13.43 5.81 1.70
CA PHE A 100 14.58 5.38 0.88
C PHE A 100 15.45 6.57 0.47
N ASP A 101 14.84 7.70 0.10
CA ASP A 101 15.56 8.94 -0.22
C ASP A 101 16.34 9.47 0.98
N MET A 102 15.74 9.47 2.19
CA MET A 102 16.41 9.87 3.42
C MET A 102 17.58 8.96 3.79
N LEU A 103 17.46 7.67 3.50
CA LEU A 103 18.51 6.67 3.68
C LEU A 103 19.56 6.71 2.54
N LYS A 104 19.33 7.51 1.49
CA LYS A 104 20.16 7.61 0.29
C LYS A 104 20.34 6.27 -0.43
N ILE A 105 19.28 5.46 -0.47
CA ILE A 105 19.26 4.17 -1.19
C ILE A 105 18.32 4.23 -2.41
N PRO A 106 18.53 3.40 -3.44
CA PRO A 106 17.67 3.39 -4.62
C PRO A 106 16.20 3.10 -4.26
N ASN A 107 15.27 3.77 -4.94
CA ASN A 107 13.86 3.47 -4.79
C ASN A 107 13.49 2.15 -5.46
N VAL A 108 12.57 1.40 -4.84
CA VAL A 108 12.01 0.17 -5.43
C VAL A 108 10.94 0.55 -6.45
N GLY A 109 10.97 -0.08 -7.63
CA GLY A 109 9.96 0.09 -8.66
C GLY A 109 8.60 -0.56 -8.31
N SER A 110 7.80 -0.89 -9.33
CA SER A 110 6.48 -1.48 -9.09
C SER A 110 6.57 -2.82 -8.34
N PHE A 111 5.78 -2.98 -7.28
CA PHE A 111 5.63 -4.22 -6.53
C PHE A 111 4.20 -4.76 -6.64
N GLN A 112 4.00 -6.01 -6.21
CA GLN A 112 2.67 -6.62 -6.14
C GLN A 112 2.27 -6.86 -4.69
N MET A 113 0.98 -6.68 -4.39
CA MET A 113 0.37 -7.04 -3.11
C MET A 113 -0.60 -8.20 -3.31
N ILE A 114 -0.40 -9.28 -2.56
CA ILE A 114 -1.22 -10.49 -2.60
C ILE A 114 -1.66 -10.84 -1.17
N GLY A 115 -2.81 -10.29 -0.76
CA GLY A 115 -3.29 -10.39 0.61
C GLY A 115 -2.27 -9.80 1.58
N HIS A 116 -1.72 -10.58 2.50
CA HIS A 116 -0.69 -10.12 3.44
C HIS A 116 0.75 -10.14 2.91
N ILE A 117 0.96 -10.41 1.62
CA ILE A 117 2.30 -10.57 1.03
C ILE A 117 2.61 -9.38 0.12
N ILE A 118 3.80 -8.79 0.26
CA ILE A 118 4.40 -7.91 -0.74
C ILE A 118 5.47 -8.68 -1.52
N HIS A 119 5.39 -8.63 -2.84
CA HIS A 119 6.38 -9.19 -3.75
C HIS A 119 7.13 -8.07 -4.48
N LEU A 120 8.42 -7.93 -4.18
CA LEU A 120 9.32 -6.97 -4.80
C LEU A 120 10.05 -7.55 -6.02
N ASN A 121 10.19 -6.71 -7.05
CA ASN A 121 11.07 -6.98 -8.19
C ASN A 121 12.30 -6.08 -8.06
N LEU A 122 13.35 -6.61 -7.44
CA LEU A 122 14.60 -5.87 -7.23
C LEU A 122 15.55 -6.02 -8.42
N ILE A 123 16.31 -4.97 -8.73
CA ILE A 123 17.42 -4.99 -9.71
C ILE A 123 18.78 -5.15 -8.97
N PRO A 124 19.88 -5.51 -9.66
CA PRO A 124 21.15 -5.81 -9.00
C PRO A 124 21.65 -4.75 -8.01
N GLU A 125 21.49 -3.47 -8.35
CA GLU A 125 21.89 -2.32 -7.54
C GLU A 125 21.10 -2.21 -6.22
N GLN A 126 20.01 -2.96 -6.10
CA GLN A 126 19.11 -2.97 -4.93
C GLN A 126 19.35 -4.17 -4.01
N TYR A 127 20.16 -5.15 -4.43
CA TYR A 127 20.28 -6.41 -3.70
C TYR A 127 20.89 -6.26 -2.31
N GLU A 128 21.81 -5.32 -2.13
CA GLU A 128 22.43 -5.04 -0.83
C GLU A 128 21.42 -4.45 0.20
N TYR A 129 20.33 -3.84 -0.27
CA TYR A 129 19.32 -3.18 0.58
C TYR A 129 18.06 -4.04 0.83
N LYS A 130 18.03 -5.31 0.39
CA LYS A 130 16.88 -6.23 0.53
C LYS A 130 16.21 -6.19 1.90
N LYS A 131 17.01 -6.29 2.97
CA LYS A 131 16.49 -6.30 4.35
C LYS A 131 15.86 -4.97 4.73
N ILE A 132 16.48 -3.85 4.34
CA ILE A 132 15.96 -2.50 4.59
C ILE A 132 14.62 -2.31 3.88
N TYR A 133 14.50 -2.72 2.61
CA TYR A 133 13.23 -2.66 1.90
C TYR A 133 12.15 -3.49 2.60
N GLY A 134 12.47 -4.72 2.97
CA GLY A 134 11.57 -5.60 3.71
C GLY A 134 11.04 -4.96 5.00
N GLU A 135 11.93 -4.40 5.82
CA GLU A 135 11.57 -3.73 7.08
C GLU A 135 10.70 -2.50 6.85
N VAL A 136 11.07 -1.63 5.91
CA VAL A 136 10.28 -0.43 5.59
C VAL A 136 8.88 -0.81 5.11
N PHE A 137 8.76 -1.78 4.20
CA PHE A 137 7.46 -2.22 3.70
C PHE A 137 6.57 -2.82 4.80
N LEU A 138 7.13 -3.63 5.72
CA LEU A 138 6.37 -4.13 6.87
C LEU A 138 5.91 -3.00 7.80
N MET A 139 6.81 -2.07 8.12
CA MET A 139 6.50 -0.95 9.01
C MET A 139 5.43 -0.02 8.44
N LYS A 140 5.43 0.19 7.11
CA LYS A 140 4.49 1.09 6.45
C LYS A 140 3.16 0.44 6.11
N ASN A 141 3.07 -0.89 6.05
CA ASN A 141 1.86 -1.60 5.64
C ASN A 141 1.37 -2.58 6.72
N LYS A 142 0.47 -2.12 7.59
CA LYS A 142 -0.01 -2.88 8.77
C LYS A 142 -0.61 -4.26 8.46
N ASN A 143 -1.17 -4.44 7.26
CA ASN A 143 -1.80 -5.70 6.86
C ASN A 143 -0.81 -6.70 6.23
N ILE A 144 0.43 -6.27 5.97
CA ILE A 144 1.47 -7.09 5.37
C ILE A 144 2.23 -7.80 6.49
N LYS A 145 2.42 -9.10 6.31
CA LYS A 145 3.16 -9.97 7.24
C LYS A 145 4.43 -10.54 6.63
N SER A 146 4.53 -10.56 5.31
CA SER A 146 5.67 -11.12 4.59
C SER A 146 6.04 -10.23 3.41
N VAL A 147 7.33 -9.95 3.27
CA VAL A 147 7.91 -9.28 2.11
C VAL A 147 8.90 -10.22 1.48
N ILE A 148 8.71 -10.49 0.18
CA ILE A 148 9.54 -11.40 -0.59
C ILE A 148 10.17 -10.69 -1.77
N TYR A 149 11.30 -11.22 -2.24
CA TYR A 149 11.90 -10.83 -3.51
C TYR A 149 12.09 -12.07 -4.38
N LYS A 150 11.89 -11.91 -5.69
CA LYS A 150 12.05 -12.97 -6.69
C LYS A 150 13.51 -13.24 -6.99
N THR A 151 13.97 -14.46 -6.71
CA THR A 151 15.37 -14.86 -6.96
C THR A 151 15.63 -15.24 -8.42
N ASN A 152 14.65 -15.85 -9.10
CA ASN A 152 14.78 -16.37 -10.47
C ASN A 152 13.50 -16.24 -11.29
N SER A 153 13.57 -16.47 -12.62
CA SER A 153 12.41 -16.48 -13.50
C SER A 153 11.42 -17.62 -13.21
N VAL A 154 10.26 -17.63 -13.87
CA VAL A 154 9.27 -18.70 -13.70
C VAL A 154 9.83 -20.00 -14.28
N HIS A 155 9.81 -21.10 -13.53
CA HIS A 155 10.34 -22.39 -13.97
C HIS A 155 9.38 -23.55 -13.66
N GLY A 156 9.66 -24.69 -14.29
CA GLY A 156 8.95 -25.95 -14.03
C GLY A 156 7.56 -26.05 -14.66
N ILE A 157 7.01 -27.26 -14.62
CA ILE A 157 5.69 -27.60 -15.19
C ILE A 157 4.53 -26.86 -14.50
N TYR A 158 4.71 -26.47 -13.23
CA TYR A 158 3.70 -25.74 -12.44
C TYR A 158 3.90 -24.22 -12.46
N ARG A 159 4.92 -23.72 -13.17
CA ARG A 159 5.17 -22.29 -13.35
C ARG A 159 5.28 -21.54 -12.01
N THR A 160 5.93 -22.13 -11.02
CA THR A 160 6.17 -21.51 -9.71
C THR A 160 7.36 -20.55 -9.75
N PHE A 161 7.42 -19.63 -8.79
CA PHE A 161 8.52 -18.70 -8.62
C PHE A 161 9.43 -19.16 -7.49
N GLN A 162 10.74 -18.98 -7.64
CA GLN A 162 11.66 -18.99 -6.51
C GLN A 162 11.72 -17.58 -5.91
N PHE A 163 11.68 -17.51 -4.59
CA PHE A 163 11.72 -16.26 -3.84
C PHE A 163 12.52 -16.44 -2.56
N GLU A 164 12.94 -15.32 -2.00
CA GLU A 164 13.52 -15.22 -0.67
C GLU A 164 12.60 -14.33 0.18
N VAL A 165 12.27 -14.78 1.39
CA VAL A 165 11.60 -13.93 2.39
C VAL A 165 12.62 -12.95 2.94
N ILE A 166 12.50 -11.69 2.55
CA ILE A 166 13.43 -10.64 2.95
C ILE A 166 13.03 -9.99 4.28
N ALA A 167 11.74 -10.02 4.65
CA ALA A 167 11.29 -9.65 5.99
C ALA A 167 9.94 -10.30 6.34
N GLY A 168 9.71 -10.49 7.64
CA GLY A 168 8.42 -10.93 8.18
C GLY A 168 8.35 -12.44 8.38
N ILE A 169 7.15 -13.00 8.34
CA ILE A 169 6.92 -14.44 8.53
C ILE A 169 7.15 -15.22 7.24
N ASP A 170 7.62 -16.45 7.37
CA ASP A 170 7.71 -17.42 6.28
C ASP A 170 6.38 -18.18 6.12
N ASP A 171 5.32 -17.46 5.74
CA ASP A 171 4.01 -18.01 5.42
C ASP A 171 3.38 -17.27 4.24
N LEU A 172 3.37 -17.95 3.09
CA LEU A 172 2.85 -17.41 1.83
C LEU A 172 1.45 -17.93 1.46
N LYS A 173 0.74 -18.54 2.40
CA LYS A 173 -0.67 -18.90 2.23
C LYS A 173 -1.54 -17.72 2.62
N THR A 174 -2.22 -17.14 1.65
CA THR A 174 -2.91 -15.87 1.82
C THR A 174 -4.33 -15.91 1.26
N VAL A 175 -5.13 -14.92 1.65
CA VAL A 175 -6.41 -14.64 1.01
C VAL A 175 -6.29 -13.29 0.32
N HIS A 176 -6.40 -13.30 -1.00
CA HIS A 176 -6.47 -12.08 -1.81
C HIS A 176 -7.92 -11.78 -2.15
N THR A 177 -8.34 -10.53 -1.98
CA THR A 177 -9.69 -10.10 -2.35
C THR A 177 -9.63 -9.22 -3.58
N GLU A 178 -10.31 -9.64 -4.64
CA GLU A 178 -10.41 -8.89 -5.90
C GLU A 178 -11.83 -9.03 -6.42
N ASN A 179 -12.44 -7.93 -6.89
CA ASN A 179 -13.81 -7.94 -7.40
C ASN A 179 -14.83 -8.56 -6.42
N ASN A 180 -14.69 -8.30 -5.11
CA ASN A 180 -15.51 -8.90 -4.03
C ASN A 180 -15.49 -10.44 -4.01
N ILE A 181 -14.44 -11.07 -4.54
CA ILE A 181 -14.21 -12.52 -4.46
C ILE A 181 -12.95 -12.73 -3.62
N ASN A 182 -13.02 -13.70 -2.70
CA ASN A 182 -11.89 -14.10 -1.89
C ASN A 182 -11.18 -15.30 -2.52
N TYR A 183 -9.91 -15.14 -2.87
CA TYR A 183 -9.06 -16.16 -3.45
C TYR A 183 -8.09 -16.66 -2.40
N TYR A 184 -8.19 -17.93 -2.03
CA TYR A 184 -7.15 -18.61 -1.26
C TYR A 184 -6.00 -18.95 -2.19
N ILE A 185 -4.78 -18.55 -1.82
CA ILE A 185 -3.59 -18.70 -2.66
C ILE A 185 -2.46 -19.21 -1.78
N ASP A 186 -1.85 -20.33 -2.17
CA ASP A 186 -0.54 -20.74 -1.70
C ASP A 186 0.50 -20.21 -2.69
N TYR A 187 1.08 -19.03 -2.41
CA TYR A 187 1.90 -18.30 -3.39
C TYR A 187 3.24 -18.98 -3.67
N GLU A 188 3.65 -19.91 -2.81
CA GLU A 188 4.82 -20.76 -3.04
C GLU A 188 4.55 -21.81 -4.13
N LYS A 189 3.32 -22.32 -4.17
CA LYS A 189 2.97 -23.51 -4.96
C LYS A 189 2.13 -23.20 -6.18
N VAL A 190 1.55 -22.01 -6.29
CA VAL A 190 0.59 -21.67 -7.33
C VAL A 190 0.95 -20.34 -7.98
N TYR A 191 0.92 -20.30 -9.31
CA TYR A 191 1.08 -19.06 -10.06
C TYR A 191 -0.09 -18.11 -9.80
N TRP A 192 0.22 -16.86 -9.46
CA TRP A 192 -0.76 -15.79 -9.31
C TRP A 192 -0.21 -14.45 -9.82
N ASN A 193 -1.07 -13.67 -10.48
CA ASN A 193 -0.73 -12.32 -10.94
C ASN A 193 -1.94 -11.37 -10.82
N SER A 194 -1.85 -10.46 -9.86
CA SER A 194 -2.89 -9.44 -9.61
C SER A 194 -2.99 -8.42 -10.75
N LYS A 195 -1.93 -8.22 -11.56
CA LYS A 195 -1.95 -7.27 -12.70
C LYS A 195 -2.92 -7.69 -13.82
N LEU A 196 -3.34 -8.95 -13.85
CA LEU A 196 -4.27 -9.47 -14.85
C LEU A 196 -5.75 -9.27 -14.48
N SER A 197 -6.06 -8.56 -13.38
CA SER A 197 -7.43 -8.30 -12.95
C SER A 197 -8.29 -7.64 -14.03
N ALA A 198 -7.76 -6.58 -14.66
CA ALA A 198 -8.48 -5.84 -15.69
C ALA A 198 -8.78 -6.71 -16.93
N GLU A 199 -7.82 -7.54 -17.35
CA GLU A 199 -8.02 -8.46 -18.48
C GLU A 199 -9.09 -9.51 -18.19
N ARG A 200 -9.09 -10.09 -16.98
CA ARG A 200 -10.15 -11.01 -16.57
C ARG A 200 -11.53 -10.35 -16.56
N MET A 201 -11.61 -9.11 -16.04
CA MET A 201 -12.87 -8.35 -16.05
C MET A 201 -13.33 -8.07 -17.49
N LYS A 202 -12.42 -7.69 -18.38
CA LYS A 202 -12.71 -7.46 -19.79
C LYS A 202 -13.28 -8.71 -20.46
N LEU A 203 -12.70 -9.89 -20.22
CA LEU A 203 -13.20 -11.15 -20.77
C LEU A 203 -14.66 -11.40 -20.36
N VAL A 204 -14.95 -11.36 -19.05
CA VAL A 204 -16.30 -11.68 -18.55
C VAL A 204 -17.36 -10.64 -18.88
N THR A 205 -16.97 -9.39 -19.14
CA THR A 205 -17.92 -8.29 -19.41
C THR A 205 -18.09 -7.95 -20.89
N LYS A 206 -17.07 -8.17 -21.72
CA LYS A 206 -17.08 -7.75 -23.14
C LYS A 206 -16.96 -8.89 -24.13
N CYS A 207 -16.42 -10.04 -23.73
CA CYS A 207 -16.15 -11.15 -24.64
C CYS A 207 -17.15 -12.29 -24.47
N PHE A 208 -17.48 -12.65 -23.23
CA PHE A 208 -18.45 -13.72 -22.95
C PHE A 208 -19.88 -13.22 -23.12
N LYS A 209 -20.76 -14.09 -23.62
CA LYS A 209 -22.18 -13.82 -23.87
C LYS A 209 -23.06 -14.63 -22.94
N LYS A 210 -24.19 -14.07 -22.54
CA LYS A 210 -25.16 -14.76 -21.68
C LYS A 210 -25.52 -16.13 -22.28
N GLY A 211 -25.37 -17.19 -21.48
CA GLY A 211 -25.59 -18.58 -21.90
C GLY A 211 -24.33 -19.34 -22.28
N ASP A 212 -23.17 -18.67 -22.45
CA ASP A 212 -21.90 -19.34 -22.68
C ASP A 212 -21.53 -20.28 -21.53
N ILE A 213 -20.88 -21.38 -21.88
CA ILE A 213 -20.24 -22.30 -20.94
C ILE A 213 -18.73 -22.04 -21.00
N ILE A 214 -18.14 -21.67 -19.85
CA ILE A 214 -16.73 -21.31 -19.78
C ILE A 214 -15.92 -22.52 -19.32
N ALA A 215 -14.93 -22.92 -20.13
CA ALA A 215 -13.95 -23.93 -19.78
C ALA A 215 -12.59 -23.27 -19.54
N ASP A 216 -12.16 -23.18 -18.28
CA ASP A 216 -10.87 -22.65 -17.87
C ASP A 216 -9.87 -23.81 -17.68
N CYS A 217 -9.16 -24.15 -18.75
CA CYS A 217 -8.32 -25.36 -18.83
C CYS A 217 -7.04 -25.31 -17.97
N THR A 218 -6.60 -24.11 -17.60
CA THR A 218 -5.39 -23.83 -16.79
C THR A 218 -5.71 -22.76 -15.76
N CYS A 219 -6.66 -23.07 -14.89
CA CYS A 219 -7.35 -22.10 -14.07
C CYS A 219 -6.50 -21.54 -12.91
N GLY A 220 -5.35 -22.14 -12.58
CA GLY A 220 -4.57 -21.78 -11.41
C GLY A 220 -5.43 -21.77 -10.14
N ALA A 221 -5.28 -20.74 -9.30
CA ALA A 221 -6.14 -20.57 -8.11
C ALA A 221 -7.59 -20.14 -8.43
N GLY A 222 -8.00 -20.17 -9.72
CA GLY A 222 -9.33 -19.84 -10.20
C GLY A 222 -9.69 -18.36 -10.37
N PRO A 223 -8.77 -17.42 -10.66
CA PRO A 223 -9.12 -16.01 -10.76
C PRO A 223 -10.12 -15.69 -11.89
N LEU A 224 -10.03 -16.37 -13.04
CA LEU A 224 -11.02 -16.22 -14.10
C LEU A 224 -12.27 -17.06 -13.82
N ALA A 225 -12.09 -18.34 -13.48
CA ALA A 225 -13.20 -19.26 -13.19
C ALA A 225 -14.18 -18.72 -12.13
N LEU A 226 -13.69 -18.23 -10.99
CA LEU A 226 -14.56 -17.69 -9.94
C LEU A 226 -15.20 -16.35 -10.32
N LEU A 227 -14.49 -15.52 -11.09
CA LEU A 227 -15.05 -14.27 -11.60
C LEU A 227 -16.17 -14.53 -12.60
N ALA A 228 -15.98 -15.47 -13.53
CA ALA A 228 -17.02 -15.89 -14.46
C ALA A 228 -18.22 -16.50 -13.72
N ALA A 229 -17.99 -17.36 -12.72
CA ALA A 229 -19.07 -17.90 -11.90
C ALA A 229 -19.85 -16.82 -11.14
N LYS A 230 -19.18 -15.74 -10.70
CA LYS A 230 -19.84 -14.59 -10.06
C LYS A 230 -20.74 -13.82 -11.05
N MET A 231 -20.43 -13.87 -12.34
CA MET A 231 -21.21 -13.27 -13.42
C MET A 231 -22.27 -14.24 -13.98
N ASP A 232 -22.66 -15.25 -13.20
CA ASP A 232 -23.70 -16.25 -13.52
C ASP A 232 -23.41 -17.13 -14.76
N PHE A 233 -22.14 -17.28 -15.14
CA PHE A 233 -21.74 -18.26 -16.16
C PHE A 233 -21.66 -19.67 -15.58
N LYS A 234 -21.96 -20.68 -16.41
CA LYS A 234 -21.62 -22.07 -16.09
C LYS A 234 -20.13 -22.29 -16.34
N VAL A 235 -19.38 -22.63 -15.29
CA VAL A 235 -17.92 -22.71 -15.36
C VAL A 235 -17.41 -24.12 -15.05
N PHE A 236 -16.54 -24.61 -15.92
CA PHE A 236 -15.69 -25.77 -15.69
C PHE A 236 -14.25 -25.32 -15.54
N ALA A 237 -13.56 -25.79 -14.51
CA ALA A 237 -12.19 -25.41 -14.21
C ALA A 237 -11.30 -26.65 -14.09
N ASN A 238 -10.14 -26.60 -14.73
CA ASN A 238 -9.11 -27.62 -14.70
C ASN A 238 -7.76 -26.95 -14.48
N ASP A 239 -6.83 -27.64 -13.82
CA ASP A 239 -5.43 -27.27 -13.76
C ASP A 239 -4.59 -28.52 -13.50
N LEU A 240 -3.39 -28.56 -14.09
CA LEU A 240 -2.44 -29.65 -13.88
C LEU A 240 -1.88 -29.65 -12.45
N ASN A 241 -1.79 -28.48 -11.81
CA ASN A 241 -1.21 -28.32 -10.49
C ASN A 241 -2.24 -28.69 -9.41
N PRO A 242 -2.02 -29.75 -8.61
CA PRO A 242 -2.95 -30.15 -7.57
C PRO A 242 -3.13 -29.08 -6.48
N HIS A 243 -2.11 -28.27 -6.20
CA HIS A 243 -2.20 -27.18 -5.22
C HIS A 243 -3.09 -26.03 -5.72
N ALA A 244 -3.12 -25.80 -7.04
CA ALA A 244 -4.05 -24.86 -7.66
C ALA A 244 -5.50 -25.32 -7.47
N ILE A 245 -5.75 -26.62 -7.68
CA ILE A 245 -7.04 -27.26 -7.42
C ILE A 245 -7.46 -27.16 -5.94
N GLU A 246 -6.54 -27.36 -5.00
CA GLU A 246 -6.80 -27.13 -3.57
C GLU A 246 -7.18 -25.68 -3.26
N CYS A 247 -6.48 -24.73 -3.88
CA CYS A 247 -6.72 -23.29 -3.71
C CYS A 247 -8.11 -22.87 -4.22
N ILE A 248 -8.51 -23.29 -5.43
CA ILE A 248 -9.84 -22.97 -5.96
C ILE A 248 -10.94 -23.66 -5.14
N LYS A 249 -10.75 -24.92 -4.68
CA LYS A 249 -11.71 -25.59 -3.78
C LYS A 249 -11.93 -24.81 -2.48
N LYS A 250 -10.86 -24.33 -1.85
CA LYS A 250 -10.94 -23.48 -0.64
C LYS A 250 -11.63 -22.15 -0.95
N SER A 251 -11.33 -21.54 -2.09
CA SER A 251 -11.95 -20.30 -2.55
C SER A 251 -13.46 -20.46 -2.78
N ILE A 252 -13.91 -21.54 -3.43
CA ILE A 252 -15.34 -21.85 -3.61
C ILE A 252 -16.03 -21.93 -2.25
N LYS A 253 -15.49 -22.71 -1.30
CA LYS A 253 -16.05 -22.83 0.05
C LYS A 253 -16.16 -21.48 0.77
N LYS A 254 -15.20 -20.58 0.55
CA LYS A 254 -15.17 -19.24 1.17
C LYS A 254 -16.22 -18.31 0.56
N ASN A 255 -16.53 -18.43 -0.73
CA ASN A 255 -17.48 -17.60 -1.45
C ASN A 255 -18.81 -18.36 -1.60
N LYS A 256 -19.69 -18.26 -0.58
CA LYS A 256 -20.93 -19.05 -0.34
C LYS A 256 -21.96 -19.17 -1.49
N LYS A 257 -21.72 -18.58 -2.67
CA LYS A 257 -22.63 -18.58 -3.82
C LYS A 257 -21.97 -18.95 -5.15
N LEU A 258 -20.65 -19.16 -5.19
CA LEU A 258 -19.96 -19.47 -6.44
C LEU A 258 -20.01 -20.98 -6.69
N ILE A 259 -20.48 -21.36 -7.87
CA ILE A 259 -20.53 -22.75 -8.30
C ILE A 259 -19.58 -22.89 -9.49
N VAL A 260 -18.55 -23.71 -9.31
CA VAL A 260 -17.58 -24.06 -10.36
C VAL A 260 -17.41 -25.57 -10.34
N THR A 261 -17.58 -26.23 -11.48
CA THR A 261 -17.32 -27.66 -11.60
C THR A 261 -15.84 -27.87 -11.85
N ILE A 262 -15.17 -28.55 -10.92
CA ILE A 262 -13.74 -28.87 -11.07
C ILE A 262 -13.62 -30.20 -11.81
N LEU A 263 -12.95 -30.16 -12.95
CA LEU A 263 -12.55 -31.35 -13.69
C LEU A 263 -11.18 -31.77 -13.14
N CYS A 264 -11.12 -32.86 -12.38
CA CYS A 264 -9.87 -33.32 -11.78
C CYS A 264 -8.92 -33.87 -12.86
N CYS A 265 -7.81 -33.18 -13.09
CA CYS A 265 -6.62 -33.68 -13.79
C CYS A 265 -6.90 -34.48 -15.08
N ILE A 266 -7.77 -33.97 -15.97
CA ILE A 266 -7.92 -34.53 -17.32
C ILE A 266 -6.90 -33.83 -18.22
N ILE A 267 -5.63 -34.20 -18.10
CA ILE A 267 -4.61 -33.95 -19.13
C ILE A 267 -3.68 -35.16 -19.17
#